data_AF-A0A4Z2H9F6-F1
#
_entry.id   AF-A0A4Z2H9F6-F1
#
_cell.length_a   1.000
_cell.length_b   1.000
_cell.length_c   1.000
_cell.angle_alpha   90.00
_cell.angle_beta   90.00
_cell.angle_gamma   90.00
#
_symmetry.space_group_name_H-M   'P 1'
#
loop_
_entity.id
_entity.type
_entity.pdbx_description
1 polymer ?
#
loop_
_entity_poly.entity_id
_entity_poly.type
_entity_poly.pdbx_seq_one_letter_code
_entity_poly.pdbx_strand_id
1 'polypeptide(L)'
;MFTSMLRTLQLLSDATVSPRYECFKQEKSISLFTIALLLIFSVSVTLVYLQWKEPVFHQVMYGALVACLVIRSIFIVTWVYPWLRPLCYTSLGVFMLGFLLWNIDNIFCDTLRTSRQRLPSGVGVVTQFHAWWHIFTGLGSYLHILLSFFVEFGPRCTLIHRRRVELKEYLRHFYGYKPKSERQKRTADSDVNADWVTGLCDGVQKMQRFFGLPPTGELTNDTLAVMKRPRCGLSDVEPFGGTIRWKKLSLSYRIARYNLPVPKSKVHNIFRAAWKLWSNVTPMKFRKRGRKETDIVISFHTGDHEDGSPFDGTGGILAHAFLPGFGIGGDVHFDADEAWSFNSTGFNLFAVAVHEFGHALGLSHSSDPGAIMYPAYNFVPNYEIQLSFKDVKDIQYLYGLVHFFKGNIHYRFDPSSKHVVSISPTNDLLECKKNDDNKILTERR
;
A
#
# COMPACT_ATOMS: atom_id res chain seq x y z
N MET A 1 20.62 -41.07 -0.41
CA MET A 1 20.38 -40.05 -1.46
C MET A 1 19.01 -39.38 -1.30
N PHE A 2 17.89 -40.14 -1.25
CA PHE A 2 16.54 -39.62 -0.95
C PHE A 2 16.44 -38.85 0.38
N THR A 3 17.12 -39.33 1.42
CA THR A 3 17.24 -38.68 2.74
C THR A 3 18.04 -37.38 2.71
N SER A 4 19.00 -37.25 1.80
CA SER A 4 19.74 -36.00 1.59
C SER A 4 18.86 -34.98 0.88
N MET A 5 18.08 -35.41 -0.11
CA MET A 5 17.12 -34.55 -0.83
C MET A 5 15.98 -34.07 0.07
N LEU A 6 15.47 -34.95 0.94
CA LEU A 6 14.52 -34.60 2.00
C LEU A 6 15.13 -33.66 3.04
N ARG A 7 16.39 -33.85 3.45
CA ARG A 7 17.09 -32.90 4.34
C ARG A 7 17.36 -31.55 3.67
N THR A 8 17.61 -31.50 2.37
CA THR A 8 17.73 -30.23 1.63
C THR A 8 16.37 -29.54 1.53
N LEU A 9 15.29 -30.28 1.31
CA LEU A 9 13.91 -29.76 1.38
C LEU A 9 13.52 -29.31 2.80
N GLN A 10 13.99 -30.00 3.84
CA GLN A 10 13.80 -29.64 5.24
C GLN A 10 14.61 -28.39 5.61
N LEU A 11 15.86 -28.28 5.14
CA LEU A 11 16.69 -27.07 5.31
C LEU A 11 16.13 -25.88 4.52
N LEU A 12 15.48 -26.11 3.37
CA LEU A 12 14.69 -25.11 2.65
C LEU A 12 13.41 -24.70 3.40
N SER A 13 12.85 -25.60 4.21
CA SER A 13 11.77 -25.31 5.16
C SER A 13 12.26 -24.63 6.44
N ASP A 14 13.51 -24.85 6.87
CA ASP A 14 14.06 -24.30 8.12
C ASP A 14 14.79 -22.95 7.90
N ALA A 15 15.21 -22.65 6.66
CA ALA A 15 15.62 -21.31 6.23
C ALA A 15 14.45 -20.28 6.21
N THR A 16 13.28 -20.66 6.71
CA THR A 16 12.08 -19.84 6.92
C THR A 16 12.22 -18.78 8.02
N VAL A 17 13.44 -18.41 8.42
CA VAL A 17 13.67 -17.13 9.10
C VAL A 17 13.69 -16.02 8.05
N SER A 18 12.54 -15.86 7.36
CA SER A 18 12.12 -14.52 6.95
C SER A 18 12.11 -13.71 8.25
N PRO A 19 12.67 -12.49 8.31
CA PRO A 19 12.35 -11.64 9.42
C PRO A 19 10.82 -11.57 9.46
N ARG A 20 10.23 -12.02 10.57
CA ARG A 20 8.78 -12.13 10.76
C ARG A 20 8.21 -10.72 10.83
N TYR A 21 8.08 -10.07 9.68
CA TYR A 21 7.34 -8.82 9.54
C TYR A 21 5.86 -9.20 9.46
N GLU A 22 5.21 -9.42 10.60
CA GLU A 22 3.80 -9.87 10.65
C GLU A 22 2.85 -8.93 9.92
N CYS A 23 3.18 -7.64 9.82
CA CYS A 23 2.46 -6.67 9.00
C CYS A 23 2.39 -7.07 7.51
N PHE A 24 3.24 -7.98 7.01
CA PHE A 24 3.35 -8.39 5.59
C PHE A 24 3.11 -9.90 5.43
N LYS A 25 1.96 -10.38 5.86
CA LYS A 25 1.53 -11.77 5.65
C LYS A 25 0.95 -11.92 4.23
N GLN A 26 1.73 -12.48 3.30
CA GLN A 26 1.24 -12.75 1.94
C GLN A 26 0.89 -14.24 1.78
N GLU A 27 -0.23 -14.53 1.12
CA GLU A 27 -0.71 -15.90 0.88
C GLU A 27 0.30 -16.73 0.08
N LYS A 28 0.60 -17.94 0.59
CA LYS A 28 1.42 -18.93 -0.13
C LYS A 28 0.59 -19.51 -1.28
N SER A 29 0.88 -19.11 -2.52
CA SER A 29 0.31 -19.78 -3.70
C SER A 29 1.06 -21.09 -3.95
N ILE A 30 0.54 -22.20 -3.44
CA ILE A 30 1.08 -23.54 -3.72
C ILE A 30 0.59 -24.00 -5.09
N SER A 31 1.50 -24.30 -6.03
CA SER A 31 1.15 -24.84 -7.35
C SER A 31 0.86 -26.35 -7.25
N LEU A 32 -0.38 -26.70 -6.93
CA LEU A 32 -0.89 -28.09 -6.88
C LEU A 32 -0.59 -28.86 -8.18
N PHE A 33 -0.67 -28.20 -9.33
CA PHE A 33 -0.35 -28.79 -10.64
C PHE A 33 1.10 -29.29 -10.72
N THR A 34 2.06 -28.47 -10.28
CA THR A 34 3.49 -28.83 -10.31
C THR A 34 3.78 -29.99 -9.35
N ILE A 35 3.15 -29.98 -8.18
CA ILE A 35 3.26 -31.06 -7.19
C ILE A 35 2.72 -32.37 -7.77
N ALA A 36 1.53 -32.34 -8.38
CA ALA A 36 0.92 -33.51 -8.99
C ALA A 36 1.78 -34.10 -10.11
N LEU A 37 2.33 -33.24 -10.99
CA LEU A 37 3.22 -33.66 -12.08
C LEU A 37 4.48 -34.38 -11.56
N LEU A 38 5.13 -33.83 -10.54
CA LEU A 38 6.34 -34.42 -9.95
C LEU A 38 6.04 -35.75 -9.23
N LEU A 39 4.88 -35.85 -8.57
CA LEU A 39 4.43 -37.10 -7.95
C LEU A 39 4.18 -38.19 -9.00
N ILE A 40 3.47 -37.87 -10.09
CA ILE A 40 3.21 -38.81 -11.19
C ILE A 40 4.52 -39.29 -11.81
N PHE A 41 5.45 -38.38 -12.08
CA PHE A 41 6.78 -38.71 -12.60
C PHE A 41 7.53 -39.67 -11.66
N SER A 42 7.58 -39.36 -10.37
CA SER A 42 8.25 -40.18 -9.36
C SER A 42 7.66 -41.59 -9.25
N VAL A 43 6.33 -41.70 -9.21
CA VAL A 43 5.62 -42.98 -9.15
C VAL A 43 5.86 -43.79 -10.42
N SER A 44 5.79 -43.16 -11.59
CA SER A 44 5.97 -43.81 -12.89
C SER A 44 7.38 -44.37 -13.05
N VAL A 45 8.42 -43.58 -12.72
CA VAL A 45 9.82 -44.04 -12.76
C VAL A 45 10.04 -45.19 -11.78
N THR A 46 9.43 -45.13 -10.59
CA THR A 46 9.55 -46.20 -9.58
C THR A 46 8.91 -47.50 -10.06
N LEU A 47 7.71 -47.45 -10.65
CA LEU A 47 7.01 -48.63 -11.15
C LEU A 47 7.78 -49.32 -12.28
N VAL A 48 8.27 -48.55 -13.26
CA VAL A 48 9.05 -49.09 -14.39
C VAL A 48 10.37 -49.69 -13.89
N TYR A 49 11.04 -49.04 -12.93
CA TYR A 49 12.28 -49.56 -12.36
C TYR A 49 12.08 -50.89 -11.61
N LEU A 50 10.97 -51.05 -10.89
CA LEU A 50 10.66 -52.32 -10.19
C LEU A 50 10.42 -53.49 -11.16
N GLN A 51 9.97 -53.21 -12.38
CA GLN A 51 9.70 -54.23 -13.41
C GLN A 51 10.96 -54.62 -14.19
N TRP A 52 11.76 -53.65 -14.64
CA TRP A 52 12.90 -53.92 -15.52
C TRP A 52 14.24 -54.02 -14.81
N LYS A 53 14.38 -53.45 -13.60
CA LYS A 53 15.61 -53.48 -12.77
C LYS A 53 16.90 -53.08 -13.50
N GLU A 54 16.79 -52.33 -14.59
CA GLU A 54 17.93 -51.85 -15.36
C GLU A 54 18.47 -50.55 -14.74
N PRO A 55 19.73 -50.51 -14.27
CA PRO A 55 20.30 -49.32 -13.65
C PRO A 55 20.44 -48.15 -14.64
N VAL A 56 20.61 -48.46 -15.93
CA VAL A 56 20.73 -47.46 -17.00
C VAL A 56 19.44 -46.64 -17.14
N PHE A 57 18.26 -47.28 -17.02
CA PHE A 57 16.98 -46.58 -17.09
C PHE A 57 16.87 -45.49 -16.03
N HIS A 58 17.24 -45.80 -14.79
CA HIS A 58 17.18 -44.84 -13.68
C HIS A 58 18.10 -43.63 -13.92
N GLN A 59 19.31 -43.87 -14.43
CA GLN A 59 20.27 -42.81 -14.75
C GLN A 59 19.77 -41.89 -15.86
N VAL A 60 19.14 -42.44 -16.91
CA VAL A 60 18.56 -41.66 -18.02
C VAL A 60 17.41 -40.78 -17.53
N MET A 61 16.49 -41.32 -16.73
CA MET A 61 15.36 -40.56 -16.18
C MET A 61 15.81 -39.44 -15.24
N TYR A 62 16.82 -39.71 -14.40
CA TYR A 62 17.45 -38.68 -13.57
C TYR A 62 18.12 -37.59 -14.42
N GLY A 63 18.87 -37.97 -15.45
CA GLY A 63 19.50 -37.03 -16.38
C GLY A 63 18.50 -36.13 -17.09
N ALA A 64 17.37 -36.68 -17.54
CA ALA A 64 16.29 -35.92 -18.17
C ALA A 64 15.66 -34.89 -17.20
N LEU A 65 15.42 -35.27 -15.94
CA LEU A 65 14.92 -34.36 -14.90
C LEU A 65 15.90 -33.19 -14.67
N VAL A 66 17.19 -33.50 -14.52
CA VAL A 66 18.24 -32.49 -14.33
C VAL A 66 18.34 -31.57 -15.54
N ALA A 67 18.28 -32.10 -16.76
CA ALA A 67 18.29 -31.30 -17.99
C ALA A 67 17.10 -30.31 -18.02
N CYS A 68 15.89 -30.76 -17.69
CA CYS A 68 14.71 -29.89 -17.58
C CYS A 68 14.92 -28.77 -16.55
N LEU A 69 15.49 -29.07 -15.38
CA LEU A 69 15.79 -28.07 -14.35
C LEU A 69 16.84 -27.05 -14.81
N VAL A 70 17.90 -27.49 -15.49
CA VAL A 70 18.94 -26.63 -16.03
C VAL A 70 18.40 -25.74 -17.15
N ILE A 71 17.65 -26.28 -18.10
CA ILE A 71 17.02 -25.51 -19.19
C ILE A 71 16.08 -24.44 -18.61
N ARG A 72 15.25 -24.81 -17.64
CA ARG A 72 14.37 -23.86 -16.93
C ARG A 72 15.18 -22.78 -16.22
N SER A 73 16.26 -23.14 -15.55
CA SER A 73 17.12 -22.18 -14.84
C SER A 73 17.79 -21.20 -15.81
N ILE A 74 18.28 -21.69 -16.94
CA ILE A 74 18.85 -20.88 -18.04
C ILE A 74 17.79 -19.92 -18.58
N PHE A 75 16.57 -20.40 -18.85
CA PHE A 75 15.47 -19.55 -19.30
C PHE A 75 15.18 -18.41 -18.31
N ILE A 76 15.08 -18.72 -17.01
CA ILE A 76 14.82 -17.74 -15.95
C ILE A 76 15.93 -16.68 -15.88
N VAL A 77 17.21 -17.06 -15.85
CA VAL A 77 18.30 -16.07 -15.79
C VAL A 77 18.53 -15.33 -17.11
N THR A 78 18.07 -15.88 -18.23
CA THR A 78 18.18 -15.21 -19.53
C THR A 78 17.12 -14.12 -19.65
N TRP A 79 15.87 -14.44 -19.32
CA TRP A 79 14.70 -13.59 -19.63
C TRP A 79 14.11 -12.87 -18.43
N VAL A 80 14.26 -13.41 -17.22
CA VAL A 80 13.60 -12.87 -16.00
C VAL A 80 14.61 -12.17 -15.08
N TYR A 81 15.74 -12.83 -14.77
CA TYR A 81 16.74 -12.33 -13.82
C TYR A 81 18.18 -12.32 -14.39
N PRO A 82 18.50 -11.38 -15.32
CA PRO A 82 19.83 -11.30 -15.96
C PRO A 82 21.01 -11.16 -15.00
N TRP A 83 20.80 -10.53 -13.85
CA TRP A 83 21.86 -10.35 -12.85
C TRP A 83 22.29 -11.65 -12.16
N LEU A 84 21.49 -12.73 -12.24
CA LEU A 84 21.83 -14.04 -11.69
C LEU A 84 22.60 -14.94 -12.67
N ARG A 85 22.85 -14.48 -13.91
CA ARG A 85 23.60 -15.22 -14.93
C ARG A 85 24.98 -15.70 -14.45
N PRO A 86 25.83 -14.87 -13.79
CA PRO A 86 27.14 -15.32 -13.34
C PRO A 86 27.06 -16.51 -12.38
N LEU A 87 26.09 -16.49 -11.46
CA LEU A 87 25.88 -17.57 -10.50
C LEU A 87 25.43 -18.87 -11.19
N CYS A 88 24.51 -18.77 -12.16
CA CYS A 88 24.02 -19.92 -12.92
C CYS A 88 25.13 -20.55 -13.79
N TYR A 89 25.90 -19.76 -14.53
CA TYR A 89 26.97 -20.28 -15.38
C TYR A 89 28.15 -20.79 -14.56
N THR A 90 28.46 -20.19 -13.41
CA THR A 90 29.50 -20.71 -12.50
C THR A 90 29.08 -22.07 -11.93
N SER A 91 27.82 -22.21 -11.49
CA SER A 91 27.28 -23.50 -11.02
C SER A 91 27.37 -24.58 -12.10
N LEU A 92 26.93 -24.28 -13.32
CA LEU A 92 26.99 -25.21 -14.45
C LEU A 92 28.44 -25.57 -14.82
N GLY A 93 29.32 -24.58 -14.90
CA GLY A 93 30.74 -24.78 -15.23
C GLY A 93 31.45 -25.67 -14.20
N VAL A 94 31.24 -25.42 -12.91
CA VAL A 94 31.81 -26.24 -11.83
C VAL A 94 31.26 -27.67 -11.88
N PHE A 95 29.96 -27.85 -12.14
CA PHE A 95 29.36 -29.17 -12.28
C PHE A 95 29.94 -29.95 -13.47
N MET A 96 30.06 -29.29 -14.64
CA MET A 96 30.64 -29.88 -15.85
C MET A 96 32.12 -30.21 -15.69
N LEU A 97 32.89 -29.38 -14.97
CA LEU A 97 34.28 -29.67 -14.64
C LEU A 97 34.39 -30.93 -13.78
N GLY A 98 33.53 -31.08 -12.77
CA GLY A 98 33.45 -32.31 -11.99
C GLY A 98 33.19 -33.53 -12.88
N PHE A 99 32.17 -33.45 -13.74
CA PHE A 99 31.81 -34.53 -14.67
C PHE A 99 32.96 -34.90 -15.63
N LEU A 100 33.68 -33.91 -16.16
CA LEU A 100 34.86 -34.12 -16.99
C LEU A 100 35.95 -34.90 -16.25
N LEU A 101 36.28 -34.48 -15.03
CA LEU A 101 37.30 -35.13 -14.19
C LEU A 101 36.95 -36.59 -13.87
N TRP A 102 35.68 -36.88 -13.62
CA TRP A 102 35.23 -38.25 -13.43
C TRP A 102 35.38 -39.12 -14.69
N ASN A 103 35.07 -38.57 -15.87
CA ASN A 103 35.23 -39.30 -17.12
C ASN A 103 36.70 -39.60 -17.45
N ILE A 104 37.63 -38.71 -17.09
CA ILE A 104 39.07 -38.96 -17.20
C ILE A 104 39.47 -40.18 -16.34
N ASP A 105 38.98 -40.25 -15.10
CA ASP A 105 39.21 -41.39 -14.21
C ASP A 105 38.63 -42.71 -14.76
N ASN A 106 37.47 -42.66 -15.42
CA ASN A 106 36.85 -43.85 -16.03
C ASN A 106 37.60 -44.33 -17.28
N ILE A 107 38.03 -43.42 -18.15
CA ILE A 107 38.68 -43.77 -19.43
C ILE A 107 40.14 -44.19 -19.21
N PHE A 108 40.87 -43.51 -18.32
CA PHE A 108 42.30 -43.73 -18.10
C PHE A 108 42.60 -44.50 -16.79
N CYS A 109 41.61 -45.23 -16.25
CA CYS A 109 41.66 -45.87 -14.94
C CYS A 109 42.94 -46.69 -14.71
N ASP A 110 43.32 -47.53 -15.67
CA ASP A 110 44.48 -48.42 -15.54
C ASP A 110 45.81 -47.63 -15.53
N THR A 111 45.95 -46.66 -16.44
CA THR A 111 47.15 -45.82 -16.55
C THR A 111 47.34 -44.94 -15.30
N LEU A 112 46.25 -44.37 -14.79
CA LEU A 112 46.27 -43.52 -13.59
C LEU A 112 46.50 -44.33 -12.31
N ARG A 113 46.02 -45.58 -12.23
CA ARG A 113 46.31 -46.48 -11.10
C ARG A 113 47.78 -46.91 -11.07
N THR A 114 48.35 -47.34 -12.19
CA THR A 114 49.77 -47.72 -12.25
C THR A 114 50.69 -46.53 -11.97
N SER A 115 50.33 -45.33 -12.44
CA SER A 115 51.10 -44.11 -12.18
C SER A 115 51.08 -43.72 -10.70
N ARG A 116 49.94 -43.86 -10.01
CA ARG A 116 49.82 -43.58 -8.57
C ARG A 116 50.64 -44.50 -7.69
N GLN A 117 50.85 -45.75 -8.09
CA GLN A 117 51.72 -46.70 -7.36
C GLN A 117 53.20 -46.28 -7.37
N ARG A 118 53.61 -45.42 -8.31
CA ARG A 118 54.99 -44.93 -8.45
C ARG A 118 55.21 -43.55 -7.82
N LEU A 119 54.16 -42.90 -7.34
CA LEU A 119 54.20 -41.53 -6.82
C LEU A 119 54.15 -41.53 -5.28
N PRO A 120 54.71 -40.49 -4.62
CA PRO A 120 54.58 -40.31 -3.18
C PRO A 120 53.10 -40.25 -2.76
N SER A 121 52.80 -40.76 -1.56
CA SER A 121 51.43 -40.93 -1.04
C SER A 121 50.55 -39.67 -1.13
N GLY A 122 51.13 -38.48 -0.92
CA GLY A 122 50.40 -37.20 -1.02
C GLY A 122 49.92 -36.85 -2.44
N VAL A 123 50.69 -37.23 -3.47
CA VAL A 123 50.34 -36.97 -4.89
C VAL A 123 49.28 -37.97 -5.36
N GLY A 124 49.26 -39.17 -4.79
CA GLY A 124 48.25 -40.20 -5.08
C GLY A 124 46.82 -39.79 -4.70
N VAL A 125 46.67 -38.95 -3.67
CA VAL A 125 45.37 -38.40 -3.23
C VAL A 125 44.89 -37.31 -4.20
N VAL A 126 45.78 -36.41 -4.61
CA VAL A 126 45.43 -35.29 -5.52
C VAL A 126 45.12 -35.77 -6.94
N THR A 127 45.70 -36.89 -7.36
CA THR A 127 45.47 -37.49 -8.69
C THR A 127 44.25 -38.40 -8.76
N GLN A 128 43.48 -38.54 -7.67
CA GLN A 128 42.21 -39.27 -7.68
C GLN A 128 41.07 -38.34 -8.14
N PHE A 129 40.81 -38.27 -9.44
CA PHE A 129 39.82 -37.35 -10.01
C PHE A 129 38.37 -37.67 -9.58
N HIS A 130 38.09 -38.90 -9.15
CA HIS A 130 36.82 -39.29 -8.52
C HIS A 130 36.58 -38.54 -7.21
N ALA A 131 37.62 -38.25 -6.43
CA ALA A 131 37.48 -37.45 -5.21
C ALA A 131 37.12 -35.99 -5.55
N TRP A 132 37.76 -35.43 -6.57
CA TRP A 132 37.46 -34.10 -7.09
C TRP A 132 36.05 -33.99 -7.68
N TRP A 133 35.55 -35.05 -8.33
CA TRP A 133 34.17 -35.11 -8.81
C TRP A 133 33.16 -34.85 -7.69
N HIS A 134 33.30 -35.49 -6.52
CA HIS A 134 32.40 -35.25 -5.38
C HIS A 134 32.44 -33.80 -4.89
N ILE A 135 33.63 -33.20 -4.86
CA ILE A 135 33.82 -31.80 -4.43
C ILE A 135 33.17 -30.84 -5.42
N PHE A 136 33.47 -30.98 -6.72
CA PHE A 136 32.96 -30.07 -7.74
C PHE A 136 31.47 -30.25 -7.99
N THR A 137 30.96 -31.48 -8.07
CA THR A 137 29.50 -31.68 -8.19
C THR A 137 28.75 -31.23 -6.94
N GLY A 138 29.34 -31.40 -5.75
CA GLY A 138 28.81 -30.84 -4.50
C GLY A 138 28.75 -29.31 -4.51
N LEU A 139 29.84 -28.65 -4.87
CA LEU A 139 29.91 -27.19 -4.98
C LEU A 139 28.97 -26.64 -6.07
N GLY A 140 28.95 -27.25 -7.25
CA GLY A 140 28.05 -26.88 -8.34
C GLY A 140 26.58 -26.99 -7.92
N SER A 141 26.23 -28.07 -7.21
CA SER A 141 24.88 -28.28 -6.66
C SER A 141 24.53 -27.25 -5.57
N TYR A 142 25.47 -26.93 -4.68
CA TYR A 142 25.28 -25.89 -3.66
C TYR A 142 25.00 -24.52 -4.30
N LEU A 143 25.77 -24.13 -5.30
CA LEU A 143 25.56 -22.88 -6.03
C LEU A 143 24.21 -22.87 -6.77
N HIS A 144 23.74 -24.02 -7.26
CA HIS A 144 22.42 -24.14 -7.89
C HIS A 144 21.26 -24.00 -6.88
N ILE A 145 21.43 -24.53 -5.67
CA ILE A 145 20.47 -24.34 -4.57
C ILE A 145 20.42 -22.86 -4.19
N LEU A 146 21.58 -22.19 -4.10
CA LEU A 146 21.67 -20.76 -3.82
C LEU A 146 20.98 -19.93 -4.92
N LEU A 147 21.17 -20.28 -6.20
CA LEU A 147 20.45 -19.68 -7.32
C LEU A 147 18.93 -19.83 -7.15
N SER A 148 18.46 -21.03 -6.82
CA SER A 148 17.03 -21.31 -6.59
C SER A 148 16.46 -20.45 -5.46
N PHE A 149 17.23 -20.29 -4.39
CA PHE A 149 16.87 -19.41 -3.27
C PHE A 149 16.74 -17.95 -3.72
N PHE A 150 17.70 -17.40 -4.46
CA PHE A 150 17.61 -16.02 -4.94
C PHE A 150 16.46 -15.79 -5.93
N VAL A 151 16.18 -16.77 -6.79
CA VAL A 151 15.04 -16.74 -7.73
C VAL A 151 13.70 -16.72 -6.98
N GLU A 152 13.58 -17.48 -5.90
CA GLU A 152 12.35 -17.55 -5.11
C GLU A 152 12.16 -16.33 -4.18
N PHE A 153 13.20 -15.96 -3.43
CA PHE A 153 13.08 -15.01 -2.33
C PHE A 153 13.50 -13.58 -2.69
N GLY A 154 14.40 -13.39 -3.65
CA GLY A 154 14.89 -12.06 -4.03
C GLY A 154 13.77 -11.07 -4.40
N PRO A 155 12.86 -11.41 -5.33
CA PRO A 155 11.73 -10.55 -5.69
C PRO A 155 10.78 -10.30 -4.51
N ARG A 156 10.55 -11.31 -3.66
CA ARG A 156 9.67 -11.21 -2.49
C ARG A 156 10.23 -10.23 -1.45
N CYS A 157 11.51 -10.36 -1.09
CA CYS A 157 12.16 -9.44 -0.15
C CYS A 157 12.18 -8.00 -0.67
N THR A 158 12.45 -7.82 -1.97
CA THR A 158 12.46 -6.49 -2.60
C THR A 158 11.06 -5.85 -2.57
N LEU A 159 10.02 -6.62 -2.89
CA LEU A 159 8.64 -6.15 -2.84
C LEU A 159 8.19 -5.78 -1.42
N ILE A 160 8.49 -6.62 -0.43
CA ILE A 160 8.17 -6.35 0.98
C ILE A 160 8.88 -5.08 1.45
N HIS A 161 10.16 -4.94 1.13
CA HIS A 161 10.93 -3.75 1.50
C HIS A 161 10.32 -2.47 0.89
N ARG A 162 10.00 -2.50 -0.41
CA ARG A 162 9.36 -1.37 -1.10
C ARG A 162 8.02 -0.99 -0.47
N ARG A 163 7.11 -1.96 -0.28
CA ARG A 163 5.80 -1.73 0.35
C ARG A 163 5.93 -1.19 1.78
N ARG A 164 6.97 -1.60 2.51
CA ARG A 164 7.26 -1.11 3.86
C ARG A 164 7.71 0.34 3.87
N VAL A 165 8.49 0.78 2.88
CA VAL A 165 8.85 2.19 2.71
C VAL A 165 7.60 3.01 2.36
N GLU A 166 6.84 2.58 1.36
CA GLU A 166 5.59 3.24 0.94
C GLU A 166 4.59 3.38 2.11
N LEU A 167 4.40 2.32 2.91
CA LEU A 167 3.53 2.34 4.08
C LEU A 167 4.01 3.31 5.16
N LYS A 168 5.32 3.35 5.43
CA LYS A 168 5.88 4.26 6.44
C LYS A 168 5.68 5.72 6.03
N GLU A 169 5.91 6.06 4.76
CA GLU A 169 5.68 7.41 4.26
C GLU A 169 4.19 7.78 4.30
N TYR A 170 3.31 6.88 3.88
CA TYR A 170 1.86 7.09 3.96
C TYR A 170 1.38 7.36 5.40
N LEU A 171 1.80 6.52 6.36
CA LEU A 171 1.41 6.71 7.77
C LEU A 171 2.07 7.94 8.40
N ARG A 172 3.30 8.30 7.99
CA ARG A 172 3.96 9.54 8.45
C ARG A 172 3.17 10.76 8.03
N HIS A 173 2.78 10.79 6.76
CA HIS A 173 2.10 11.93 6.14
C HIS A 173 0.66 12.05 6.64
N PHE A 174 -0.14 10.98 6.55
CA PHE A 174 -1.59 11.04 6.84
C PHE A 174 -1.97 10.71 8.29
N TYR A 175 -1.13 10.02 9.05
CA TYR A 175 -1.45 9.56 10.41
C TYR A 175 -0.45 10.06 11.47
N GLY A 176 0.47 10.94 11.09
CA GLY A 176 1.49 11.49 11.99
C GLY A 176 2.39 10.42 12.62
N TYR A 177 2.57 9.28 11.96
CA TYR A 177 3.35 8.17 12.49
C TYR A 177 4.80 8.59 12.69
N LYS A 178 5.27 8.51 13.93
CA LYS A 178 6.68 8.66 14.29
C LYS A 178 7.18 7.34 14.85
N PRO A 179 8.28 6.76 14.31
CA PRO A 179 8.81 5.51 14.83
C PRO A 179 9.21 5.70 16.29
N LYS A 180 8.71 4.83 17.18
CA LYS A 180 9.19 4.77 18.56
C LYS A 180 10.69 4.43 18.53
N SER A 181 11.51 5.17 19.27
CA SER A 181 12.98 5.00 19.21
C SER A 181 13.39 3.61 19.68
N GLU A 182 14.30 2.95 18.95
CA GLU A 182 14.96 1.69 19.32
C GLU A 182 15.86 1.80 20.56
N ARG A 183 15.90 2.95 21.24
CA ARG A 183 16.93 3.26 22.25
C ARG A 183 16.71 2.60 23.61
N GLN A 184 15.69 1.74 23.77
CA GLN A 184 15.46 0.98 25.00
C GLN A 184 14.94 -0.44 24.68
N LYS A 185 15.85 -1.31 24.24
CA LYS A 185 16.00 -2.70 24.72
C LYS A 185 17.03 -3.41 23.85
N ARG A 186 18.31 -3.26 24.20
CA ARG A 186 19.31 -4.32 23.98
C ARG A 186 19.09 -5.42 25.03
N THR A 187 17.86 -5.90 25.19
CA THR A 187 17.61 -7.18 25.83
C THR A 187 17.47 -8.17 24.70
N ALA A 188 18.42 -9.10 24.65
CA ALA A 188 18.49 -10.21 23.71
C ALA A 188 17.30 -11.16 23.94
N ASP A 189 16.10 -10.72 23.56
CA ASP A 189 14.92 -11.55 23.47
C ASP A 189 14.51 -11.59 22.01
N SER A 190 14.88 -12.69 21.36
CA SER A 190 14.81 -12.92 19.92
C SER A 190 13.39 -13.16 19.38
N ASP A 191 12.36 -12.93 20.19
CA ASP A 191 10.97 -13.33 19.88
C ASP A 191 9.99 -12.15 19.75
N VAL A 192 10.43 -10.90 19.97
CA VAL A 192 9.55 -9.72 19.87
C VAL A 192 9.73 -9.01 18.52
N ASN A 193 8.70 -9.10 17.67
CA ASN A 193 8.66 -8.56 16.31
C ASN A 193 8.87 -7.03 16.24
N ALA A 194 9.86 -6.60 15.47
CA ALA A 194 10.28 -5.20 15.31
C ALA A 194 9.16 -4.25 14.82
N ASP A 195 8.15 -4.73 14.07
CA ASP A 195 7.09 -3.88 13.53
C ASP A 195 6.01 -3.51 14.58
N TRP A 196 5.75 -4.38 15.56
CA TRP A 196 4.93 -4.03 16.74
C TRP A 196 5.70 -3.13 17.70
N VAL A 197 6.99 -3.40 17.89
CA VAL A 197 7.87 -2.60 18.75
C VAL A 197 8.00 -1.16 18.23
N THR A 198 8.02 -0.97 16.91
CA THR A 198 8.06 0.36 16.27
C THR A 198 6.69 1.04 16.18
N GLY A 199 5.59 0.36 16.57
CA GLY A 199 4.21 0.86 16.49
C GLY A 199 3.67 0.98 15.06
N LEU A 200 4.30 0.32 14.08
CA LEU A 200 3.88 0.40 12.68
C LEU A 200 2.53 -0.27 12.46
N CYS A 201 2.34 -1.48 13.00
CA CYS A 201 1.08 -2.21 12.87
C CYS A 201 -0.07 -1.50 13.62
N ASP A 202 0.21 -0.77 14.71
CA ASP A 202 -0.78 0.11 15.37
C ASP A 202 -1.25 1.23 14.43
N GLY A 203 -0.32 1.82 13.66
CA GLY A 203 -0.63 2.82 12.63
C GLY A 203 -1.51 2.25 11.53
N VAL A 204 -1.20 1.04 11.05
CA VAL A 204 -2.03 0.31 10.08
C VAL A 204 -3.43 0.07 10.62
N GLN A 205 -3.58 -0.38 11.88
CA GLN A 205 -4.90 -0.57 12.48
C GLN A 205 -5.70 0.73 12.57
N LYS A 206 -5.06 1.85 12.91
CA LYS A 206 -5.73 3.17 12.93
C LYS A 206 -6.24 3.54 11.54
N MET A 207 -5.42 3.35 10.52
CA MET A 207 -5.82 3.56 9.13
C MET A 207 -7.00 2.66 8.75
N GLN A 208 -6.91 1.37 9.03
CA GLN A 208 -7.97 0.40 8.71
C GLN A 208 -9.30 0.77 9.38
N ARG A 209 -9.28 1.14 10.67
CA ARG A 209 -10.48 1.62 11.38
C ARG A 209 -11.08 2.85 10.72
N PHE A 210 -10.24 3.82 10.33
CA PHE A 210 -10.68 5.04 9.67
C PHE A 210 -11.38 4.76 8.34
N PHE A 211 -10.83 3.85 7.55
CA PHE A 211 -11.36 3.47 6.23
C PHE A 211 -12.45 2.37 6.29
N GLY A 212 -12.86 1.93 7.49
CA GLY A 212 -13.87 0.89 7.66
C GLY A 212 -13.41 -0.53 7.28
N LEU A 213 -12.10 -0.76 7.20
CA LEU A 213 -11.49 -2.07 6.94
C LEU A 213 -11.35 -2.88 8.24
N PRO A 214 -11.28 -4.22 8.17
CA PRO A 214 -10.93 -5.06 9.31
C PRO A 214 -9.59 -4.61 9.93
N PRO A 215 -9.53 -4.24 11.22
CA PRO A 215 -8.35 -3.65 11.84
C PRO A 215 -7.33 -4.71 12.26
N THR A 216 -6.83 -5.48 11.29
CA THR A 216 -5.87 -6.57 11.51
C THR A 216 -4.48 -6.06 11.87
N GLY A 217 -4.10 -4.86 11.42
CA GLY A 217 -2.74 -4.37 11.45
C GLY A 217 -1.84 -4.96 10.37
N GLU A 218 -2.38 -5.85 9.53
CA GLU A 218 -1.69 -6.44 8.39
C GLU A 218 -1.96 -5.64 7.12
N LEU A 219 -0.97 -5.55 6.23
CA LEU A 219 -1.05 -4.89 4.93
C LEU A 219 -1.77 -5.77 3.91
N THR A 220 -3.09 -5.90 4.09
CA THR A 220 -3.97 -6.66 3.19
C THR A 220 -4.04 -6.01 1.79
N ASN A 221 -4.52 -6.77 0.80
CA ASN A 221 -4.75 -6.22 -0.54
C ASN A 221 -5.73 -5.03 -0.53
N ASP A 222 -6.74 -5.06 0.35
CA ASP A 222 -7.68 -3.93 0.52
C ASP A 222 -7.00 -2.70 1.13
N THR A 223 -6.13 -2.90 2.12
CA THR A 223 -5.33 -1.81 2.72
C THR A 223 -4.45 -1.15 1.64
N LEU A 224 -3.79 -1.96 0.82
CA LEU A 224 -2.98 -1.48 -0.32
C LEU A 224 -3.83 -0.78 -1.39
N ALA A 225 -5.04 -1.28 -1.64
CA ALA A 225 -5.96 -0.66 -2.61
C ALA A 225 -6.36 0.74 -2.14
N VAL A 226 -6.62 0.93 -0.83
CA VAL A 226 -6.91 2.24 -0.25
C VAL A 226 -5.70 3.16 -0.34
N MET A 227 -4.50 2.71 0.03
CA MET A 227 -3.28 3.54 -0.02
C MET A 227 -2.97 4.08 -1.42
N LYS A 228 -3.36 3.34 -2.46
CA LYS A 228 -3.13 3.71 -3.86
C LYS A 228 -4.22 4.61 -4.45
N ARG A 229 -5.32 4.83 -3.75
CA ARG A 229 -6.39 5.71 -4.24
C ARG A 229 -5.91 7.16 -4.18
N PRO A 230 -6.10 7.93 -5.26
CA PRO A 230 -5.92 9.38 -5.21
C PRO A 230 -6.78 9.98 -4.10
N ARG A 231 -6.28 10.99 -3.40
CA ARG A 231 -6.87 11.48 -2.16
C ARG A 231 -6.49 12.94 -1.86
N CYS A 232 -7.11 13.50 -0.83
CA CYS A 232 -6.71 14.75 -0.20
C CYS A 232 -5.38 14.59 0.55
N GLY A 233 -4.55 15.65 0.53
CA GLY A 233 -3.22 15.74 1.15
C GLY A 233 -3.22 16.05 2.65
N LEU A 234 -4.38 16.35 3.27
CA LEU A 234 -4.42 16.57 4.72
C LEU A 234 -4.31 15.27 5.53
N SER A 235 -3.81 15.40 6.75
CA SER A 235 -3.79 14.33 7.76
C SER A 235 -5.21 13.84 8.11
N ASP A 236 -5.39 12.53 8.20
CA ASP A 236 -6.62 11.85 8.63
C ASP A 236 -6.84 11.90 10.14
N VAL A 237 -5.80 12.25 10.89
CA VAL A 237 -5.86 12.42 12.35
C VAL A 237 -5.75 13.90 12.69
N GLU A 238 -6.72 14.40 13.46
CA GLU A 238 -6.71 15.79 13.93
C GLU A 238 -5.56 16.00 14.93
N PRO A 239 -4.63 16.94 14.67
CA PRO A 239 -3.56 17.24 15.63
C PRO A 239 -4.05 18.08 16.82
N PHE A 240 -5.24 18.69 16.73
CA PHE A 240 -5.64 19.79 17.61
C PHE A 240 -6.93 19.45 18.36
N GLY A 241 -6.87 19.51 19.70
CA GLY A 241 -8.01 19.18 20.58
C GLY A 241 -9.13 20.23 20.64
N GLY A 242 -9.31 21.05 19.60
CA GLY A 242 -10.29 22.13 19.59
C GLY A 242 -10.84 22.44 18.19
N THR A 243 -12.07 22.94 18.14
CA THR A 243 -12.74 23.30 16.89
C THR A 243 -12.13 24.56 16.27
N ILE A 244 -11.43 24.39 15.15
CA ILE A 244 -10.86 25.47 14.35
C ILE A 244 -11.94 25.97 13.38
N ARG A 245 -12.34 27.24 13.52
CA ARG A 245 -13.38 27.85 12.69
C ARG A 245 -13.19 29.35 12.51
N TRP A 246 -13.70 29.88 11.41
CA TRP A 246 -13.80 31.32 11.21
C TRP A 246 -14.74 31.96 12.24
N LYS A 247 -14.34 33.12 12.77
CA LYS A 247 -15.20 33.92 13.66
C LYS A 247 -16.20 34.79 12.90
N LYS A 248 -15.92 35.06 11.63
CA LYS A 248 -16.79 35.82 10.72
C LYS A 248 -17.55 34.88 9.79
N LEU A 249 -18.73 35.30 9.37
CA LEU A 249 -19.56 34.54 8.44
C LEU A 249 -19.48 35.02 7.00
N SER A 250 -18.95 36.21 6.75
CA SER A 250 -18.65 36.64 5.39
C SER A 250 -17.17 36.45 5.10
N LEU A 251 -16.87 35.50 4.24
CA LEU A 251 -15.52 35.21 3.76
C LEU A 251 -15.33 35.75 2.35
N SER A 252 -14.13 36.25 2.09
CA SER A 252 -13.69 36.67 0.78
C SER A 252 -12.69 35.68 0.22
N TYR A 253 -12.79 35.38 -1.08
CA TYR A 253 -11.84 34.49 -1.75
C TYR A 253 -11.38 35.07 -3.08
N ARG A 254 -10.21 34.64 -3.55
CA ARG A 254 -9.68 34.97 -4.88
C ARG A 254 -9.00 33.75 -5.51
N ILE A 255 -8.86 33.77 -6.84
CA ILE A 255 -8.03 32.80 -7.55
C ILE A 255 -6.72 33.50 -7.94
N ALA A 256 -5.60 33.03 -7.38
CA ALA A 256 -4.29 33.66 -7.54
C ALA A 256 -3.54 33.10 -8.75
N ARG A 257 -2.94 31.91 -8.58
CA ARG A 257 -2.15 31.21 -9.59
C ARG A 257 -3.05 30.28 -10.38
N TYR A 258 -2.96 30.35 -11.69
CA TYR A 258 -3.79 29.58 -12.61
C TYR A 258 -2.97 29.18 -13.83
N ASN A 259 -2.67 27.89 -13.94
CA ASN A 259 -1.85 27.29 -15.00
C ASN A 259 -2.56 26.13 -15.69
N LEU A 260 -3.89 26.01 -15.55
CA LEU A 260 -4.65 24.95 -16.21
C LEU A 260 -4.95 25.26 -17.68
N PRO A 261 -4.99 24.25 -18.57
CA PRO A 261 -5.33 24.38 -19.99
C PRO A 261 -6.84 24.56 -20.23
N VAL A 262 -7.54 25.29 -19.35
CA VAL A 262 -8.98 25.56 -19.43
C VAL A 262 -9.29 27.02 -19.14
N PRO A 263 -10.44 27.56 -19.60
CA PRO A 263 -10.79 28.96 -19.33
C PRO A 263 -11.08 29.23 -17.85
N LYS A 264 -10.52 30.33 -17.30
CA LYS A 264 -10.77 30.76 -15.91
C LYS A 264 -12.26 30.91 -15.58
N SER A 265 -13.10 31.28 -16.55
CA SER A 265 -14.55 31.41 -16.38
C SER A 265 -15.22 30.09 -15.98
N LYS A 266 -14.77 28.97 -16.55
CA LYS A 266 -15.29 27.63 -16.23
C LYS A 266 -14.99 27.27 -14.77
N VAL A 267 -13.73 27.46 -14.35
CA VAL A 267 -13.30 27.23 -12.97
C VAL A 267 -14.00 28.17 -11.99
N HIS A 268 -14.19 29.44 -12.34
CA HIS A 268 -14.97 30.37 -11.52
C HIS A 268 -16.41 29.91 -11.29
N ASN A 269 -17.07 29.35 -12.31
CA ASN A 269 -18.44 28.87 -12.17
C ASN A 269 -18.52 27.65 -11.24
N ILE A 270 -17.52 26.76 -11.31
CA ILE A 270 -17.42 25.57 -10.46
C ILE A 270 -17.16 25.95 -9.01
N PHE A 271 -16.19 26.80 -8.75
CA PHE A 271 -15.93 27.25 -7.38
C PHE A 271 -17.10 28.03 -6.81
N ARG A 272 -17.82 28.82 -7.63
CA ARG A 272 -19.07 29.46 -7.21
C ARG A 272 -20.13 28.42 -6.83
N ALA A 273 -20.29 27.36 -7.61
CA ALA A 273 -21.21 26.27 -7.29
C ALA A 273 -20.79 25.51 -6.01
N ALA A 274 -19.49 25.30 -5.80
CA ALA A 274 -18.98 24.59 -4.64
C ALA A 274 -19.21 25.40 -3.36
N TRP A 275 -18.91 26.71 -3.39
CA TRP A 275 -19.29 27.63 -2.30
C TRP A 275 -20.79 27.67 -2.06
N LYS A 276 -21.60 27.55 -3.13
CA LYS A 276 -23.06 27.55 -3.02
C LYS A 276 -23.55 26.36 -2.19
N LEU A 277 -23.00 25.15 -2.39
CA LEU A 277 -23.35 23.97 -1.60
C LEU A 277 -23.17 24.22 -0.10
N TRP A 278 -22.00 24.72 0.31
CA TRP A 278 -21.74 25.04 1.71
C TRP A 278 -22.60 26.19 2.25
N SER A 279 -22.86 27.23 1.44
CA SER A 279 -23.73 28.34 1.84
C SER A 279 -25.22 27.98 1.92
N ASN A 280 -25.66 26.89 1.27
CA ASN A 280 -27.05 26.44 1.37
C ASN A 280 -27.36 25.83 2.75
N VAL A 281 -26.34 25.31 3.43
CA VAL A 281 -26.49 24.59 4.71
C VAL A 281 -25.88 25.33 5.89
N THR A 282 -25.33 26.53 5.66
CA THR A 282 -24.72 27.40 6.68
C THR A 282 -25.15 28.87 6.47
N PRO A 283 -25.07 29.73 7.49
CA PRO A 283 -25.26 31.17 7.32
C PRO A 283 -24.07 31.88 6.62
N MET A 284 -23.08 31.15 6.12
CA MET A 284 -21.86 31.72 5.56
C MET A 284 -22.09 32.33 4.17
N LYS A 285 -21.42 33.47 3.92
CA LYS A 285 -21.49 34.23 2.67
C LYS A 285 -20.12 34.35 2.05
N PHE A 286 -19.97 33.80 0.85
CA PHE A 286 -18.70 33.80 0.11
C PHE A 286 -18.68 34.87 -0.98
N ARG A 287 -17.72 35.78 -0.93
CA ARG A 287 -17.58 36.88 -1.89
C ARG A 287 -16.24 36.82 -2.62
N LYS A 288 -16.30 36.61 -3.94
CA LYS A 288 -15.09 36.70 -4.77
C LYS A 288 -14.54 38.13 -4.78
N ARG A 289 -13.24 38.29 -4.61
CA ARG A 289 -12.51 39.56 -4.80
C ARG A 289 -11.39 39.41 -5.83
N GLY A 290 -10.93 40.54 -6.37
CA GLY A 290 -9.92 40.60 -7.43
C GLY A 290 -8.48 40.59 -6.91
N ARG A 291 -7.97 41.76 -6.48
CA ARG A 291 -6.54 41.97 -6.15
C ARG A 291 -6.23 42.32 -4.69
N LYS A 292 -7.23 42.37 -3.82
CA LYS A 292 -7.01 42.64 -2.38
C LYS A 292 -6.67 41.35 -1.64
N GLU A 293 -6.01 41.49 -0.50
CA GLU A 293 -5.92 40.43 0.50
C GLU A 293 -7.33 39.86 0.80
N THR A 294 -7.40 38.54 0.82
CA THR A 294 -8.63 37.76 0.97
C THR A 294 -8.41 36.67 2.00
N ASP A 295 -9.51 36.16 2.54
CA ASP A 295 -9.49 35.15 3.60
C ASP A 295 -9.08 33.78 3.10
N ILE A 296 -9.38 33.51 1.82
CA ILE A 296 -9.11 32.23 1.16
C ILE A 296 -8.50 32.52 -0.20
N VAL A 297 -7.25 32.10 -0.40
CA VAL A 297 -6.57 32.12 -1.68
C VAL A 297 -6.66 30.73 -2.30
N ILE A 298 -7.14 30.67 -3.54
CA ILE A 298 -7.21 29.43 -4.30
C ILE A 298 -6.15 29.48 -5.41
N SER A 299 -5.34 28.43 -5.52
CA SER A 299 -4.27 28.35 -6.51
C SER A 299 -4.01 26.93 -7.01
N PHE A 300 -3.35 26.86 -8.16
CA PHE A 300 -2.88 25.63 -8.79
C PHE A 300 -1.35 25.61 -8.78
N HIS A 301 -0.76 24.54 -8.28
CA HIS A 301 0.69 24.37 -8.10
C HIS A 301 1.15 23.00 -8.60
N THR A 302 2.45 22.83 -8.83
CA THR A 302 3.09 21.57 -9.25
C THR A 302 4.26 21.32 -8.31
N GLY A 303 4.42 20.10 -7.81
CA GLY A 303 5.55 19.76 -6.93
C GLY A 303 5.64 20.64 -5.67
N ASP A 304 6.87 20.97 -5.28
CA ASP A 304 7.13 21.89 -4.16
C ASP A 304 6.69 23.32 -4.49
N HIS A 305 5.94 23.90 -3.56
CA HIS A 305 5.35 25.23 -3.68
C HIS A 305 5.43 26.04 -2.38
N GLU A 306 6.47 25.79 -1.57
CA GLU A 306 6.93 26.63 -0.46
C GLU A 306 5.95 26.74 0.73
N ASP A 307 4.99 25.82 0.85
CA ASP A 307 4.05 25.74 1.99
C ASP A 307 4.32 24.55 2.93
N GLY A 308 5.34 23.75 2.64
CA GLY A 308 5.72 22.55 3.40
C GLY A 308 4.96 21.28 3.03
N SER A 309 4.06 21.34 2.04
CA SER A 309 3.24 20.23 1.55
C SER A 309 3.39 20.07 0.03
N PRO A 310 4.54 19.58 -0.48
CA PRO A 310 4.74 19.44 -1.92
C PRO A 310 3.76 18.43 -2.54
N PHE A 311 3.28 18.72 -3.75
CA PHE A 311 2.51 17.76 -4.55
C PHE A 311 3.39 16.66 -5.16
N ASP A 312 2.80 15.51 -5.47
CA ASP A 312 3.49 14.29 -5.93
C ASP A 312 3.35 14.02 -7.43
N GLY A 313 2.67 14.90 -8.18
CA GLY A 313 2.47 14.80 -9.62
C GLY A 313 1.15 14.10 -9.95
N THR A 314 1.09 13.38 -11.07
CA THR A 314 -0.18 12.75 -11.48
C THR A 314 -0.60 11.60 -10.56
N GLY A 315 -1.82 11.67 -10.03
CA GLY A 315 -2.38 10.74 -9.04
C GLY A 315 -1.91 11.08 -7.62
N GLY A 316 -2.20 10.20 -6.66
CA GLY A 316 -1.73 10.45 -5.28
C GLY A 316 -2.48 11.61 -4.61
N ILE A 317 -1.82 12.74 -4.38
CA ILE A 317 -2.41 13.92 -3.72
C ILE A 317 -3.03 14.86 -4.75
N LEU A 318 -4.36 14.91 -4.78
CA LEU A 318 -5.10 15.74 -5.74
C LEU A 318 -5.07 17.24 -5.39
N ALA A 319 -5.17 17.52 -4.09
CA ALA A 319 -5.31 18.86 -3.54
C ALA A 319 -5.06 18.82 -2.03
N HIS A 320 -4.87 20.00 -1.45
CA HIS A 320 -4.96 20.22 -0.01
C HIS A 320 -5.47 21.62 0.30
N ALA A 321 -5.89 21.81 1.53
CA ALA A 321 -6.31 23.07 2.10
C ALA A 321 -5.73 23.28 3.50
N PHE A 322 -5.69 24.53 3.93
CA PHE A 322 -5.34 24.87 5.30
C PHE A 322 -6.62 25.17 6.09
N LEU A 323 -6.65 24.70 7.34
CA LEU A 323 -7.74 25.01 8.25
C LEU A 323 -7.84 26.54 8.51
N PRO A 324 -9.01 27.05 8.93
CA PRO A 324 -9.23 28.47 9.20
C PRO A 324 -8.15 29.10 10.09
N GLY A 325 -7.53 30.19 9.63
CA GLY A 325 -6.44 30.82 10.36
C GLY A 325 -5.95 32.14 9.78
N PHE A 326 -4.82 32.62 10.29
CA PHE A 326 -4.11 33.77 9.73
C PHE A 326 -3.09 33.32 8.67
N GLY A 327 -2.66 34.24 7.80
CA GLY A 327 -1.67 33.94 6.75
C GLY A 327 -2.27 33.00 5.71
N ILE A 328 -1.65 31.83 5.52
CA ILE A 328 -2.13 30.78 4.60
C ILE A 328 -3.34 30.01 5.13
N GLY A 329 -3.75 30.24 6.38
CA GLY A 329 -4.90 29.56 6.98
C GLY A 329 -6.19 29.83 6.22
N GLY A 330 -6.81 28.79 5.66
CA GLY A 330 -7.96 28.87 4.76
C GLY A 330 -7.64 28.71 3.28
N ASP A 331 -6.38 28.82 2.88
CA ASP A 331 -5.97 28.71 1.49
C ASP A 331 -6.16 27.28 0.97
N VAL A 332 -6.37 27.16 -0.34
CA VAL A 332 -6.68 25.91 -1.02
C VAL A 332 -5.80 25.76 -2.25
N HIS A 333 -5.02 24.69 -2.29
CA HIS A 333 -4.11 24.37 -3.38
C HIS A 333 -4.58 23.12 -4.10
N PHE A 334 -4.59 23.19 -5.42
CA PHE A 334 -4.87 22.05 -6.30
C PHE A 334 -3.61 21.65 -7.05
N ASP A 335 -3.37 20.35 -7.20
CA ASP A 335 -2.26 19.88 -8.02
C ASP A 335 -2.58 20.15 -9.50
N ALA A 336 -1.73 20.91 -10.17
CA ALA A 336 -1.86 21.26 -11.58
C ALA A 336 -1.38 20.16 -12.53
N ASP A 337 -0.64 19.16 -12.03
CA ASP A 337 -0.22 17.98 -12.80
C ASP A 337 -1.37 16.97 -13.01
N GLU A 338 -2.52 17.23 -12.38
CA GLU A 338 -3.70 16.40 -12.48
C GLU A 338 -4.57 16.66 -13.69
N ALA A 339 -5.14 15.57 -14.22
CA ALA A 339 -6.09 15.61 -15.32
C ALA A 339 -7.48 16.07 -14.85
N TRP A 340 -7.63 17.37 -14.55
CA TRP A 340 -8.87 17.96 -14.08
C TRP A 340 -10.01 17.84 -15.09
N SER A 341 -11.05 17.12 -14.67
CA SER A 341 -12.29 16.93 -15.39
C SER A 341 -13.39 17.85 -14.92
N PHE A 342 -14.32 18.08 -15.84
CA PHE A 342 -15.49 18.91 -15.66
C PHE A 342 -16.81 18.20 -15.99
N ASN A 343 -16.71 17.05 -16.67
CA ASN A 343 -17.84 16.44 -17.37
C ASN A 343 -17.88 14.90 -17.25
N SER A 344 -16.77 14.20 -16.94
CA SER A 344 -16.76 12.76 -16.56
C SER A 344 -15.37 12.10 -16.58
N THR A 345 -14.48 12.45 -17.52
CA THR A 345 -13.18 11.77 -17.70
C THR A 345 -12.05 12.48 -16.94
N GLY A 346 -11.54 11.86 -15.87
CA GLY A 346 -10.51 12.42 -14.98
C GLY A 346 -11.05 12.79 -13.59
N PHE A 347 -10.26 13.54 -12.80
CA PHE A 347 -10.66 13.97 -11.46
C PHE A 347 -11.64 15.14 -11.53
N ASN A 348 -12.83 15.00 -10.94
CA ASN A 348 -13.84 16.03 -11.01
C ASN A 348 -13.46 17.22 -10.12
N LEU A 349 -13.09 18.35 -10.74
CA LEU A 349 -12.66 19.55 -10.01
C LEU A 349 -13.75 20.08 -9.08
N PHE A 350 -15.03 19.90 -9.42
CA PHE A 350 -16.13 20.29 -8.55
C PHE A 350 -16.15 19.45 -7.27
N ALA A 351 -15.96 18.13 -7.38
CA ALA A 351 -15.92 17.23 -6.23
C ALA A 351 -14.80 17.60 -5.25
N VAL A 352 -13.58 17.70 -5.78
CA VAL A 352 -12.40 18.03 -4.99
C VAL A 352 -12.52 19.44 -4.41
N ALA A 353 -13.03 20.42 -5.17
CA ALA A 353 -13.24 21.76 -4.62
C ALA A 353 -14.24 21.80 -3.48
N VAL A 354 -15.34 21.03 -3.53
CA VAL A 354 -16.30 20.98 -2.41
C VAL A 354 -15.63 20.40 -1.17
N HIS A 355 -14.83 19.33 -1.33
CA HIS A 355 -14.04 18.72 -0.25
C HIS A 355 -13.06 19.72 0.37
N GLU A 356 -12.17 20.31 -0.42
CA GLU A 356 -11.16 21.25 0.09
C GLU A 356 -11.77 22.52 0.70
N PHE A 357 -12.90 22.98 0.17
CA PHE A 357 -13.62 24.10 0.77
C PHE A 357 -14.21 23.75 2.14
N GLY A 358 -14.55 22.47 2.38
CA GLY A 358 -14.91 21.99 3.71
C GLY A 358 -13.76 22.15 4.70
N HIS A 359 -12.53 21.81 4.31
CA HIS A 359 -11.33 22.04 5.11
C HIS A 359 -11.04 23.52 5.34
N ALA A 360 -11.15 24.36 4.31
CA ALA A 360 -11.03 25.82 4.44
C ALA A 360 -12.09 26.41 5.38
N LEU A 361 -13.18 25.70 5.64
CA LEU A 361 -14.20 26.03 6.63
C LEU A 361 -13.96 25.38 8.01
N GLY A 362 -13.00 24.47 8.15
CA GLY A 362 -12.63 23.85 9.41
C GLY A 362 -13.18 22.44 9.62
N LEU A 363 -13.74 21.82 8.59
CA LEU A 363 -14.07 20.40 8.64
C LEU A 363 -12.83 19.54 8.55
N SER A 364 -12.85 18.40 9.24
CA SER A 364 -11.84 17.36 9.11
C SER A 364 -12.35 16.24 8.21
N HIS A 365 -11.47 15.29 7.87
CA HIS A 365 -11.89 14.12 7.11
C HIS A 365 -12.97 13.32 7.84
N SER A 366 -13.91 12.80 7.07
CA SER A 366 -14.94 11.87 7.52
C SER A 366 -14.49 10.43 7.24
N SER A 367 -14.80 9.51 8.16
CA SER A 367 -14.63 8.07 7.95
C SER A 367 -15.77 7.46 7.12
N ASP A 368 -16.84 8.21 6.84
CA ASP A 368 -17.99 7.77 6.04
C ASP A 368 -17.66 7.85 4.55
N PRO A 369 -17.60 6.73 3.81
CA PRO A 369 -17.36 6.73 2.36
C PRO A 369 -18.41 7.48 1.55
N GLY A 370 -19.60 7.75 2.09
CA GLY A 370 -20.63 8.55 1.42
C GLY A 370 -20.47 10.07 1.59
N ALA A 371 -19.57 10.52 2.46
CA ALA A 371 -19.37 11.92 2.77
C ALA A 371 -18.46 12.63 1.76
N ILE A 372 -18.73 13.90 1.44
CA ILE A 372 -17.81 14.68 0.60
C ILE A 372 -16.45 14.82 1.28
N MET A 373 -16.42 14.90 2.62
CA MET A 373 -15.19 14.98 3.41
C MET A 373 -14.45 13.64 3.55
N TYR A 374 -14.85 12.57 2.86
CA TYR A 374 -14.08 11.34 2.81
C TYR A 374 -12.76 11.59 2.04
N PRO A 375 -11.59 11.21 2.59
CA PRO A 375 -10.30 11.64 2.05
C PRO A 375 -9.96 11.03 0.70
N ALA A 376 -10.31 9.76 0.47
CA ALA A 376 -9.99 9.08 -0.78
C ALA A 376 -11.01 9.42 -1.85
N TYR A 377 -10.54 9.80 -3.03
CA TYR A 377 -11.40 10.12 -4.17
C TYR A 377 -12.21 8.88 -4.57
N ASN A 378 -13.53 8.97 -4.44
CA ASN A 378 -14.45 7.85 -4.65
C ASN A 378 -15.62 8.20 -5.60
N PHE A 379 -15.54 9.34 -6.29
CA PHE A 379 -16.63 9.83 -7.11
C PHE A 379 -16.71 9.14 -8.46
N VAL A 380 -17.91 8.68 -8.80
CA VAL A 380 -18.23 8.06 -10.08
C VAL A 380 -18.66 9.16 -11.07
N PRO A 381 -18.26 9.07 -12.35
CA PRO A 381 -18.76 9.97 -13.38
C PRO A 381 -20.30 10.00 -13.44
N ASN A 382 -20.89 11.18 -13.70
CA ASN A 382 -22.33 11.41 -13.84
C ASN A 382 -23.17 11.30 -12.55
N TYR A 383 -22.55 11.12 -11.38
CA TYR A 383 -23.24 11.26 -10.10
C TYR A 383 -23.39 12.74 -9.72
N GLU A 384 -24.59 13.16 -9.31
CA GLU A 384 -24.82 14.52 -8.81
C GLU A 384 -24.24 14.66 -7.40
N ILE A 385 -23.26 15.55 -7.25
CA ILE A 385 -22.57 15.74 -5.97
C ILE A 385 -23.50 16.46 -4.99
N GLN A 386 -23.78 15.80 -3.87
CA GLN A 386 -24.57 16.34 -2.78
C GLN A 386 -23.83 16.15 -1.45
N LEU A 387 -24.11 17.04 -0.49
CA LEU A 387 -23.56 16.91 0.86
C LEU A 387 -24.27 15.77 1.60
N SER A 388 -23.51 14.87 2.23
CA SER A 388 -24.08 13.84 3.08
C SER A 388 -24.69 14.44 4.35
N PHE A 389 -25.50 13.65 5.05
CA PHE A 389 -26.01 14.05 6.37
C PHE A 389 -24.87 14.38 7.35
N LYS A 390 -23.76 13.63 7.28
CA LYS A 390 -22.59 13.85 8.14
C LYS A 390 -21.93 15.20 7.85
N ASP A 391 -21.72 15.53 6.57
CA ASP A 391 -21.14 16.81 6.13
C ASP A 391 -21.98 17.99 6.63
N VAL A 392 -23.31 17.90 6.45
CA VAL A 392 -24.25 18.95 6.88
C VAL A 392 -24.25 19.10 8.40
N LYS A 393 -24.26 17.98 9.14
CA LYS A 393 -24.24 17.99 10.60
C LYS A 393 -22.96 18.62 11.14
N ASP A 394 -21.81 18.24 10.59
CA ASP A 394 -20.51 18.73 11.06
C ASP A 394 -20.32 20.22 10.75
N ILE A 395 -20.71 20.68 9.56
CA ILE A 395 -20.58 22.11 9.24
C ILE A 395 -21.56 22.96 10.04
N GLN A 396 -22.74 22.44 10.35
CA GLN A 396 -23.70 23.10 11.24
C GLN A 396 -23.25 23.07 12.70
N TYR A 397 -22.45 22.09 13.12
CA TYR A 397 -21.80 22.13 14.42
C TYR A 397 -20.82 23.32 14.53
N LEU A 398 -20.14 23.68 13.43
CA LEU A 398 -19.22 24.82 13.39
C LEU A 398 -19.92 26.18 13.23
N TYR A 399 -20.91 26.26 12.35
CA TYR A 399 -21.50 27.52 11.90
C TYR A 399 -23.02 27.59 11.98
N GLY A 400 -23.69 26.51 12.38
CA GLY A 400 -25.14 26.43 12.48
C GLY A 400 -25.71 27.27 13.62
N LEU A 401 -27.04 27.28 13.65
CA LEU A 401 -27.79 27.92 14.72
C LEU A 401 -27.66 27.08 15.99
N VAL A 402 -27.45 27.71 17.14
CA VAL A 402 -27.36 27.02 18.43
C VAL A 402 -28.77 26.72 18.90
N HIS A 403 -29.09 25.45 19.03
CA HIS A 403 -30.37 25.00 19.56
C HIS A 403 -30.24 24.83 21.09
N PHE A 404 -31.03 25.54 21.87
CA PHE A 404 -31.08 25.37 23.33
C PHE A 404 -32.52 25.19 23.83
N PHE A 405 -32.68 24.41 24.89
CA PHE A 405 -33.98 24.07 25.46
C PHE A 405 -34.07 24.62 26.89
N LYS A 406 -35.17 25.30 27.20
CA LYS A 406 -35.48 25.76 28.58
C LYS A 406 -36.91 25.34 28.90
N GLY A 407 -37.05 24.24 29.66
CA GLY A 407 -38.34 23.57 29.84
C GLY A 407 -38.83 22.95 28.52
N ASN A 408 -40.13 23.10 28.21
CA ASN A 408 -40.75 22.66 26.95
C ASN A 408 -40.63 23.69 25.81
N ILE A 409 -39.67 24.60 25.90
CA ILE A 409 -39.45 25.64 24.90
C ILE A 409 -38.08 25.45 24.27
N HIS A 410 -38.09 25.32 22.95
CA HIS A 410 -36.93 25.27 22.08
C HIS A 410 -36.61 26.66 21.55
N TYR A 411 -35.34 27.03 21.61
CA TYR A 411 -34.81 28.28 21.12
C TYR A 411 -33.77 27.98 20.04
N ARG A 412 -33.95 28.61 18.89
CA ARG A 412 -32.97 28.60 17.81
C ARG A 412 -32.21 29.92 17.84
N PHE A 413 -31.00 29.89 18.35
CA PHE A 413 -30.14 31.05 18.48
C PHE A 413 -29.23 31.18 17.27
N ASP A 414 -29.11 32.39 16.74
CA ASP A 414 -28.11 32.70 15.74
C ASP A 414 -26.89 33.33 16.40
N PRO A 415 -25.75 32.61 16.43
CA PRO A 415 -24.49 33.16 16.93
C PRO A 415 -24.03 34.40 16.18
N SER A 416 -24.50 34.60 14.95
CA SER A 416 -24.08 35.69 14.07
C SER A 416 -24.70 37.03 14.42
N SER A 417 -26.00 37.02 14.70
CA SER A 417 -26.76 38.21 15.10
C SER A 417 -26.82 38.38 16.61
N LYS A 418 -26.37 37.37 17.38
CA LYS A 418 -26.55 37.27 18.84
C LYS A 418 -28.02 37.36 19.27
N HIS A 419 -28.94 36.90 18.40
CA HIS A 419 -30.37 36.93 18.64
C HIS A 419 -30.98 35.54 18.51
N VAL A 420 -32.11 35.34 19.20
CA VAL A 420 -32.95 34.16 19.02
C VAL A 420 -33.77 34.35 17.74
N VAL A 421 -33.56 33.47 16.77
CA VAL A 421 -34.22 33.47 15.46
C VAL A 421 -35.63 32.89 15.54
N SER A 422 -35.82 31.87 16.37
CA SER A 422 -37.15 31.28 16.58
C SER A 422 -37.28 30.68 17.97
N ILE A 423 -38.49 30.77 18.52
CA ILE A 423 -38.90 30.11 19.75
C ILE A 423 -40.07 29.20 19.39
N SER A 424 -39.97 27.91 19.68
CA SER A 424 -41.03 26.94 19.40
C SER A 424 -41.25 26.02 20.61
N PRO A 425 -42.46 25.52 20.85
CA PRO A 425 -42.68 24.39 21.74
C PRO A 425 -41.81 23.19 21.33
N THR A 426 -41.27 22.44 22.30
CA THR A 426 -40.47 21.23 22.02
C THR A 426 -41.27 20.17 21.27
N ASN A 427 -42.59 20.14 21.44
CA ASN A 427 -43.50 19.20 20.76
C ASN A 427 -43.58 19.45 19.25
N ASP A 428 -43.36 20.68 18.79
CA ASP A 428 -43.46 21.05 17.36
C ASP A 428 -42.21 20.63 16.57
N LEU A 429 -41.12 20.25 17.25
CA LEU A 429 -39.93 19.67 16.63
C LEU A 429 -40.05 18.15 16.39
N LEU A 430 -41.08 17.51 16.97
CA LEU A 430 -41.31 16.06 16.94
C LEU A 430 -42.30 15.63 15.84
N GLU A 431 -42.74 16.54 14.96
CA GLU A 431 -43.50 16.16 13.77
C GLU A 431 -42.59 15.41 12.77
N CYS A 432 -42.31 14.14 13.07
CA CYS A 432 -42.10 13.14 12.03
C CYS A 432 -43.39 13.11 11.21
N LYS A 433 -43.28 13.39 9.89
CA LYS A 433 -44.39 13.16 8.95
C LYS A 433 -45.00 11.79 9.21
N LYS A 434 -46.20 11.76 9.76
CA LYS A 434 -47.05 10.56 9.74
C LYS A 434 -47.54 10.41 8.30
N ASN A 435 -47.33 9.24 7.70
CA ASN A 435 -48.07 8.85 6.51
C ASN A 435 -49.51 8.50 6.91
N ASP A 436 -50.43 8.47 5.93
CA ASP A 436 -51.87 8.27 6.12
C ASP A 436 -52.26 6.99 6.89
N ASP A 437 -51.33 6.05 7.08
CA ASP A 437 -51.52 4.82 7.87
C ASP A 437 -51.11 4.92 9.36
N ASN A 438 -50.83 6.12 9.87
CA ASN A 438 -50.60 6.38 11.31
C ASN A 438 -49.45 5.57 11.96
N LYS A 439 -48.51 5.04 11.17
CA LYS A 439 -47.34 4.29 11.67
C LYS A 439 -46.19 5.25 12.01
N ILE A 440 -45.73 5.22 13.27
CA ILE A 440 -44.61 6.03 13.77
C ILE A 440 -43.30 5.39 13.30
N LEU A 441 -42.51 6.09 12.48
CA LEU A 441 -41.12 5.74 12.18
C LEU A 441 -40.22 6.24 13.31
N THR A 442 -40.12 5.48 14.40
CA THR A 442 -39.02 5.62 15.36
C THR A 442 -37.93 4.61 15.01
N GLU A 443 -36.90 5.02 14.28
CA GLU A 443 -35.60 4.35 14.37
C GLU A 443 -34.88 4.93 15.58
N ARG A 444 -34.47 4.04 16.49
CA ARG A 444 -33.67 4.40 17.67
C ARG A 444 -32.35 5.00 17.21
N ARG A 445 -32.04 6.12 17.87
CA ARG A 445 -30.96 7.07 17.63
C ARG A 445 -29.55 6.51 17.75
#